data_AF-A0A9W4JYE3-F1
#
_entry.id   AF-A0A9W4JYE3-F1
#
_cell.length_a   1.000
_cell.length_b   1.000
_cell.length_c   1.000
_cell.angle_alpha   90.00
_cell.angle_beta   90.00
_cell.angle_gamma   90.00
#
_symmetry.space_group_name_H-M   'P 1'
#
loop_
_entity.id
_entity.type
_entity.pdbx_description
1 polymer ?
#
loop_
_entity_poly.entity_id
_entity_poly.type
_entity_poly.pdbx_seq_one_letter_code
_entity_poly.pdbx_strand_id
1 'polypeptide(L)'
;MLKSADGDTLLDGLSRECSKSYQPRVHGDYACVATDLFALGSAIYFIMTGHEVFPELDSLDDDDEILARFERGFFPKDDYTCSQIVEKCWKQQYQRADEVVSDLCLVQAT
;
A
#
# COMPACT_ATOMS: atom_id res chain seq x y z
N MET A 1 17.11 -2.24 -7.03
CA MET A 1 17.74 -3.45 -6.49
C MET A 1 18.69 -4.11 -7.48
N LEU A 2 19.97 -4.20 -7.12
CA LEU A 2 20.98 -5.03 -7.78
C LEU A 2 20.94 -6.43 -7.15
N LYS A 3 20.76 -7.46 -7.98
CA LYS A 3 20.77 -8.87 -7.55
C LYS A 3 22.06 -9.59 -7.98
N SER A 4 22.46 -10.58 -7.19
CA SER A 4 23.44 -11.60 -7.55
C SER A 4 22.90 -12.52 -8.64
N ALA A 5 23.77 -13.32 -9.26
CA ALA A 5 23.38 -14.40 -10.15
C ALA A 5 22.46 -15.43 -9.47
N ASP A 6 22.62 -15.60 -8.15
CA ASP A 6 21.83 -16.53 -7.33
C ASP A 6 20.50 -15.91 -6.84
N GLY A 7 20.25 -14.63 -7.15
CA GLY A 7 19.01 -13.92 -6.79
C GLY A 7 19.08 -13.08 -5.52
N ASP A 8 20.17 -13.19 -4.75
CA ASP A 8 20.39 -12.41 -3.52
C ASP A 8 20.51 -10.91 -3.78
N THR A 9 19.97 -10.09 -2.88
CA THR A 9 20.07 -8.63 -2.96
C THR A 9 21.48 -8.15 -2.58
N LEU A 10 22.20 -7.57 -3.55
CA LEU A 10 23.56 -7.03 -3.35
C LEU A 10 23.54 -5.53 -2.99
N LEU A 11 22.61 -4.77 -3.57
CA LEU A 11 22.42 -3.35 -3.27
C LEU A 11 20.99 -2.94 -3.62
N ASP A 12 20.18 -2.59 -2.62
CA ASP A 12 18.80 -2.15 -2.88
C ASP A 12 18.70 -0.63 -3.13
N GLY A 13 19.57 0.16 -2.49
CA GLY A 13 19.56 1.61 -2.61
C GLY A 13 18.36 2.29 -1.92
N LEU A 14 17.39 1.52 -1.43
CA LEU A 14 16.26 1.93 -0.58
C LEU A 14 15.48 3.16 -1.10
N SER A 15 15.57 3.43 -2.40
CA SER A 15 14.92 4.57 -3.05
C SER A 15 13.53 4.22 -3.60
N ARG A 16 13.10 2.97 -3.41
CA ARG A 16 11.79 2.47 -3.83
C ARG A 16 10.77 2.65 -2.72
N GLU A 17 9.50 2.66 -3.11
CA GLU A 17 8.35 2.65 -2.20
C GLU A 17 8.44 1.47 -1.23
N CYS A 18 8.06 1.69 0.03
CA CYS A 18 8.01 0.64 1.05
C CYS A 18 7.05 -0.48 0.60
N SER A 19 7.42 -1.75 0.83
CA SER A 19 6.59 -2.92 0.51
C SER A 19 5.18 -2.82 1.11
N LYS A 20 5.03 -2.14 2.26
CA LYS A 20 3.77 -1.91 2.97
C LYS A 20 2.88 -0.80 2.38
N SER A 21 3.39 -0.03 1.41
CA SER A 21 2.65 1.01 0.69
C SER A 21 2.66 0.82 -0.83
N TYR A 22 3.23 -0.28 -1.30
CA TYR A 22 3.41 -0.59 -2.71
C TYR A 22 2.28 -1.48 -3.24
N GLN A 23 1.65 -1.06 -4.35
CA GLN A 23 0.69 -1.90 -5.08
C GLN A 23 1.41 -3.06 -5.77
N PRO A 24 0.99 -4.34 -5.59
CA PRO A 24 1.54 -5.47 -6.34
C PRO A 24 1.47 -5.26 -7.85
N ARG A 25 2.61 -5.43 -8.54
CA ARG A 25 2.77 -5.20 -9.98
C ARG A 25 4.04 -5.88 -10.51
N VAL A 26 4.03 -6.18 -11.81
CA VAL A 26 5.09 -6.94 -12.52
C VAL A 26 6.42 -6.19 -12.56
N HIS A 27 6.38 -4.87 -12.80
CA HIS A 27 7.56 -4.04 -12.84
C HIS A 27 7.46 -2.99 -11.76
N GLY A 28 8.34 -3.06 -10.76
CA GLY A 28 8.21 -2.17 -9.62
C GLY A 28 8.53 -0.71 -9.90
N ASP A 29 9.18 -0.41 -11.03
CA ASP A 29 9.43 0.97 -11.48
C ASP A 29 8.24 1.55 -12.27
N TYR A 30 7.19 0.73 -12.49
CA TYR A 30 5.96 1.21 -13.08
C TYR A 30 5.18 2.05 -12.06
N ALA A 31 4.84 3.26 -12.45
CA ALA A 31 4.01 4.18 -11.68
C ALA A 31 2.84 4.67 -12.54
N CYS A 32 1.65 4.71 -11.95
CA CYS A 32 0.45 5.26 -12.55
C CYS A 32 -0.53 5.73 -11.47
N VAL A 33 -1.67 6.30 -11.86
CA VAL A 33 -2.70 6.76 -10.90
C VAL A 33 -3.12 5.64 -9.94
N ALA A 34 -3.20 4.39 -10.40
CA ALA A 34 -3.59 3.27 -9.54
C ALA A 34 -2.53 2.93 -8.48
N THR A 35 -1.23 3.06 -8.79
CA THR A 35 -0.16 2.85 -7.79
C THR A 35 -0.16 3.98 -6.76
N ASP A 36 -0.39 5.22 -7.22
CA ASP A 36 -0.49 6.39 -6.33
C ASP A 36 -1.69 6.29 -5.38
N LEU A 37 -2.84 5.84 -5.88
CA LEU A 37 -4.04 5.65 -5.06
C LEU A 37 -3.85 4.55 -4.01
N PHE A 38 -3.16 3.46 -4.36
CA PHE A 38 -2.81 2.42 -3.39
C PHE A 38 -1.92 2.97 -2.27
N ALA A 39 -0.84 3.69 -2.64
CA ALA A 39 0.06 4.31 -1.68
C ALA A 39 -0.66 5.35 -0.81
N LEU A 40 -1.56 6.14 -1.39
CA LEU A 40 -2.42 7.07 -0.65
C LEU A 40 -3.32 6.34 0.36
N GLY A 41 -3.92 5.21 -0.01
CA GLY A 41 -4.66 4.35 0.91
C GLY A 41 -3.82 3.91 2.10
N SER A 42 -2.61 3.43 1.86
CA SER A 42 -1.66 3.05 2.93
C SER A 42 -1.23 4.24 3.80
N ALA A 43 -1.09 5.44 3.24
CA ALA A 43 -0.81 6.65 4.01
C ALA A 43 -1.99 7.04 4.91
N ILE A 44 -3.23 6.96 4.41
CA ILE A 44 -4.44 7.21 5.20
C ILE A 44 -4.55 6.17 6.33
N TYR A 45 -4.29 4.88 6.03
CA TYR A 45 -4.24 3.82 7.05
C TYR A 45 -3.30 4.22 8.19
N PHE A 46 -2.05 4.54 7.87
CA PHE A 46 -1.04 4.91 8.87
C PHE A 46 -1.47 6.10 9.73
N ILE A 47 -2.05 7.13 9.11
CA ILE A 47 -2.55 8.31 9.83
C ILE A 47 -3.66 7.92 10.82
N MET A 48 -4.56 7.00 10.44
CA MET A 48 -5.73 6.64 11.23
C MET A 48 -5.42 5.61 12.32
N THR A 49 -4.50 4.68 12.07
CA THR A 49 -4.18 3.58 12.99
C THR A 49 -2.91 3.83 13.81
N GLY A 50 -2.03 4.73 13.34
CA GLY A 50 -0.75 5.04 13.98
C GLY A 50 0.37 4.04 13.68
N HIS A 51 0.15 3.10 12.76
CA HIS A 51 1.17 2.12 12.37
C HIS A 51 1.01 1.69 10.90
N GLU A 52 2.05 1.09 10.34
CA GLU A 52 2.02 0.57 8.97
C GLU A 52 1.14 -0.68 8.84
N VAL A 53 0.77 -1.02 7.60
CA VAL A 53 0.05 -2.26 7.27
C VAL A 53 0.93 -3.47 7.64
N PHE A 54 0.33 -4.50 8.24
CA PHE A 54 1.04 -5.69 8.74
C PHE A 54 2.18 -5.32 9.70
N PRO A 55 1.87 -4.73 10.87
CA PRO A 55 2.89 -4.31 11.84
C PRO A 55 3.75 -5.46 12.37
N GLU A 56 3.28 -6.70 12.23
CA GLU A 56 4.01 -7.91 12.61
C GLU A 56 5.06 -8.37 11.59
N LEU A 57 5.06 -7.81 10.38
CA LEU A 57 5.99 -8.16 9.30
C LEU A 57 7.05 -7.06 9.13
N ASP A 58 8.30 -7.45 8.86
CA ASP A 58 9.36 -6.50 8.53
C ASP A 58 9.33 -6.16 7.04
N SER A 59 9.49 -4.88 6.68
CA SER A 59 9.36 -4.45 5.29
C SER A 59 10.52 -4.88 4.38
N LEU A 60 11.67 -5.26 4.95
CA LEU A 60 12.83 -5.75 4.22
C LEU A 60 12.87 -7.29 4.20
N ASP A 61 12.62 -7.93 5.34
CA ASP A 61 12.74 -9.38 5.47
C ASP A 61 11.48 -10.12 4.98
N ASP A 62 10.29 -9.50 5.04
CA ASP A 62 9.00 -10.13 4.71
C ASP A 62 8.32 -9.54 3.47
N ASP A 63 9.08 -8.90 2.55
CA ASP A 63 8.55 -8.28 1.32
C ASP A 63 7.66 -9.23 0.51
N ASP A 64 8.10 -10.46 0.29
CA ASP A 64 7.36 -11.47 -0.48
C ASP A 64 6.01 -11.84 0.18
N GLU A 65 5.96 -11.92 1.52
CA GLU A 65 4.72 -12.23 2.25
C GLU A 65 3.77 -11.03 2.25
N ILE A 66 4.29 -9.80 2.40
CA ILE A 66 3.50 -8.56 2.30
C ILE A 66 2.85 -8.46 0.92
N LEU A 67 3.63 -8.70 -0.15
CA LEU A 67 3.14 -8.72 -1.52
C LEU A 67 2.08 -9.81 -1.72
N ALA A 68 2.33 -11.04 -1.26
CA ALA A 68 1.39 -12.14 -1.39
C ALA A 68 0.04 -11.85 -0.70
N ARG A 69 0.05 -11.17 0.46
CA ARG A 69 -1.19 -10.75 1.14
C ARG A 69 -1.96 -9.72 0.34
N PHE A 70 -1.28 -8.70 -0.19
CA PHE A 70 -1.92 -7.70 -1.03
C PHE A 70 -2.50 -8.29 -2.31
N GLU A 71 -1.78 -9.19 -2.99
CA GLU A 71 -2.28 -9.89 -4.19
C GLU A 71 -3.53 -10.74 -3.91
N ARG A 72 -3.60 -11.35 -2.72
CA ARG A 72 -4.77 -12.12 -2.26
C ARG A 72 -5.91 -11.25 -1.74
N GLY A 73 -5.71 -9.94 -1.64
CA GLY A 73 -6.68 -9.01 -1.05
C GLY A 73 -6.86 -9.20 0.47
N PHE A 74 -5.86 -9.74 1.15
CA PHE A 74 -5.85 -9.92 2.60
C PHE A 74 -5.42 -8.63 3.30
N PHE A 75 -6.29 -7.64 3.22
CA PHE A 75 -6.11 -6.36 3.90
C PHE A 75 -6.48 -6.44 5.40
N PRO A 76 -5.90 -5.60 6.27
CA PRO A 76 -6.35 -5.45 7.65
C PRO A 76 -7.84 -5.13 7.70
N LYS A 77 -8.54 -5.73 8.67
CA LYS A 77 -10.00 -5.56 8.87
C LYS A 77 -10.31 -4.67 10.08
N ASP A 78 -9.39 -3.77 10.40
CA ASP A 78 -9.50 -2.90 11.56
C ASP A 78 -10.67 -1.93 11.39
N ASP A 79 -11.39 -1.66 12.49
CA ASP A 79 -12.49 -0.70 12.52
C ASP A 79 -11.95 0.68 12.92
N TYR A 80 -11.62 1.50 11.91
CA TYR A 80 -11.13 2.87 12.08
C TYR A 80 -11.81 3.81 11.09
N THR A 81 -11.78 5.11 11.39
CA THR A 81 -12.29 6.16 10.51
C THR A 81 -11.61 6.08 9.15
N CYS A 82 -12.40 6.12 8.06
CA CYS A 82 -11.92 5.94 6.68
C CYS A 82 -11.53 4.51 6.28
N SER A 83 -11.80 3.47 7.08
CA SER A 83 -11.48 2.07 6.72
C SER A 83 -12.01 1.65 5.34
N GLN A 84 -13.24 2.03 5.00
CA GLN A 84 -13.83 1.77 3.67
C GLN A 84 -13.11 2.51 2.54
N ILE A 85 -12.63 3.73 2.78
CA ILE A 85 -11.90 4.53 1.80
C ILE A 85 -10.55 3.87 1.52
N VAL A 86 -9.84 3.47 2.58
CA VAL A 86 -8.56 2.74 2.48
C VAL A 86 -8.75 1.44 1.71
N GLU A 87 -9.79 0.66 2.02
CA GLU A 87 -10.09 -0.59 1.32
C GLU A 87 -10.38 -0.37 -0.17
N LYS A 88 -11.13 0.69 -0.51
CA LYS A 88 -11.39 1.09 -1.91
C LYS A 88 -10.10 1.46 -2.66
N CYS A 89 -9.18 2.18 -2.00
CA CYS A 89 -7.86 2.49 -2.56
C CYS A 89 -7.08 1.21 -2.88
N TRP A 90 -6.97 0.30 -1.92
CA TRP A 90 -6.20 -0.94 -2.12
C TRP A 90 -6.82 -1.89 -3.15
N LYS A 91 -8.15 -1.94 -3.22
CA LYS A 91 -8.90 -2.72 -4.22
C LYS A 91 -9.00 -2.05 -5.59
N GLN A 92 -8.35 -0.91 -5.79
CA GLN A 92 -8.37 -0.15 -7.04
C GLN A 92 -9.77 0.24 -7.51
N GLN A 93 -10.63 0.60 -6.54
CA GLN A 93 -12.03 0.97 -6.81
C GLN A 93 -12.20 2.46 -7.11
N TYR A 94 -11.15 3.26 -6.90
CA TYR A 94 -11.08 4.64 -7.37
C TYR A 94 -10.26 4.72 -8.66
N GLN A 95 -10.67 5.60 -9.57
CA GLN A 95 -9.90 5.90 -10.79
C GLN A 95 -9.14 7.21 -10.66
N ARG A 96 -9.55 8.09 -9.74
CA ARG A 96 -8.98 9.42 -9.57
C ARG A 96 -8.95 9.85 -8.10
N ALA A 97 -8.00 10.71 -7.75
CA ALA A 97 -7.84 11.20 -6.38
C ALA A 97 -9.03 12.06 -5.89
N ASP A 98 -9.77 12.73 -6.78
CA ASP A 98 -10.93 13.52 -6.41
C ASP A 98 -12.11 12.68 -5.88
N GLU A 99 -12.18 11.40 -6.25
CA GLU A 99 -13.16 10.46 -5.68
C GLU A 99 -12.83 10.14 -4.22
N VAL A 100 -11.53 9.95 -3.90
CA VAL A 100 -11.05 9.76 -2.52
C VAL A 100 -11.37 10.99 -1.67
N VAL A 101 -11.10 12.19 -2.20
CA VAL A 101 -11.42 13.46 -1.52
C VAL A 101 -12.91 13.59 -1.25
N SER A 102 -13.75 13.24 -2.23
CA SER A 102 -15.22 13.29 -2.06
C SER A 102 -15.70 12.42 -0.91
N ASP A 103 -15.19 11.19 -0.80
CA ASP A 103 -15.55 10.28 0.30
C ASP A 103 -14.96 10.77 1.65
N LEU A 104 -13.75 11.33 1.66
CA LEU A 104 -13.16 11.93 2.88
C LEU A 104 -13.99 13.12 3.39
N CYS A 105 -14.53 13.95 2.50
CA CYS A 105 -15.42 15.05 2.88
C CYS A 105 -16.71 14.55 3.54
N LEU A 106 -17.25 13.40 3.10
CA LEU A 106 -18.42 12.79 3.74
C LEU A 106 -18.09 12.32 5.17
N VAL A 107 -16.91 11.75 5.38
CA VAL A 107 -16.45 11.34 6.72
C VAL A 107 -16.30 12.56 7.63
N GLN A 108 -15.69 13.64 7.15
CA GLN A 108 -15.49 14.88 7.93
C GLN A 108 -16.81 15.55 8.37
N ALA A 109 -17.89 15.34 7.62
CA ALA A 109 -19.20 15.92 7.94
C ALA A 109 -19.96 15.16 9.05
N THR A 110 -19.40 14.07 9.58
CA THR A 110 -19.98 13.22 10.63
C THR A 110 -19.50 13.65 12.02
#